data_AF-A0A843F9G7-F1
#
_entry.id   AF-A0A843F9G7-F1
#
_cell.length_a   1.000
_cell.length_b   1.000
_cell.length_c   1.000
_cell.angle_alpha   90.00
_cell.angle_beta   90.00
_cell.angle_gamma   90.00
#
_symmetry.space_group_name_H-M   'P 1'
#
loop_
_entity.id
_entity.type
_entity.pdbx_description
1 polymer ?
#
loop_
_entity_poly.entity_id
_entity_poly.type
_entity_poly.pdbx_seq_one_letter_code
_entity_poly.pdbx_strand_id
1 'polypeptide(L)'
;KGNVLTTAQIAGIQAVKKTSDIIPLCHPLNLSGIEIEFDVGEDEITATCECRLTGQTGVEMEAITGVSVALLTIWDMTKAVEKDENGQYPDTKISDIVVLKKEKI
;
A
#
# COMPACT_ATOMS: atom_id res chain seq x y z
N LYS A 1 -14.27 -8.00 7.29
CA LYS A 1 -15.13 -8.29 6.09
C LYS A 1 -14.58 -9.47 5.26
N GLY A 2 -14.15 -10.58 5.87
CA GLY A 2 -13.40 -11.65 5.17
C GLY A 2 -11.89 -11.52 5.41
N ASN A 3 -11.07 -12.08 4.52
CA ASN A 3 -9.61 -12.12 4.66
C ASN A 3 -8.97 -10.75 4.36
N VAL A 4 -8.66 -10.00 5.42
CA VAL A 4 -8.15 -8.63 5.38
C VAL A 4 -6.84 -8.52 4.58
N LEU A 5 -5.82 -9.33 4.92
CA LEU A 5 -4.48 -9.20 4.35
C LEU A 5 -4.46 -9.58 2.87
N THR A 6 -5.15 -10.65 2.48
CA THR A 6 -5.24 -11.04 1.06
C THR A 6 -5.97 -9.98 0.23
N THR A 7 -7.05 -9.39 0.75
CA THR A 7 -7.75 -8.29 0.07
C THR A 7 -6.85 -7.06 -0.07
N ALA A 8 -6.12 -6.69 0.98
CA ALA A 8 -5.18 -5.57 0.95
C ALA A 8 -4.03 -5.80 -0.04
N GLN A 9 -3.49 -7.02 -0.10
CA GLN A 9 -2.45 -7.40 -1.06
C GLN A 9 -2.91 -7.21 -2.51
N ILE A 10 -4.11 -7.72 -2.84
CA ILE A 10 -4.69 -7.58 -4.18
C ILE A 10 -4.93 -6.11 -4.53
N ALA A 11 -5.48 -5.34 -3.59
CA ALA A 11 -5.75 -3.91 -3.79
C ALA A 11 -4.46 -3.12 -4.03
N GLY A 12 -3.42 -3.36 -3.23
CA GLY A 12 -2.12 -2.72 -3.39
C GLY A 12 -1.47 -3.06 -4.74
N ILE A 13 -1.48 -4.34 -5.15
CA ILE A 13 -0.95 -4.75 -6.47
C ILE A 13 -1.70 -4.07 -7.62
N GLN A 14 -3.03 -3.92 -7.51
CA GLN A 14 -3.81 -3.20 -8.51
C GLN A 14 -3.49 -1.71 -8.53
N ALA A 15 -3.28 -1.09 -7.37
CA ALA A 15 -2.94 0.32 -7.25
C ALA A 15 -1.58 0.64 -7.86
N VAL A 16 -0.57 -0.21 -7.61
CA VAL A 16 0.76 -0.13 -8.22
C VAL A 16 0.66 0.00 -9.74
N LYS A 17 -0.16 -0.84 -10.39
CA LYS A 17 -0.35 -0.83 -11.85
C LYS A 17 -1.12 0.39 -12.36
N LYS A 18 -1.83 1.09 -11.49
CA LYS A 18 -2.64 2.28 -11.79
C LYS A 18 -1.99 3.58 -11.31
N THR A 19 -0.72 3.54 -10.90
CA THR A 19 -0.04 4.73 -10.35
C THR A 19 -0.09 5.92 -11.30
N SER A 20 0.12 5.71 -12.61
CA SER A 20 0.02 6.77 -13.62
C SER A 20 -1.39 7.31 -13.85
N ASP A 21 -2.43 6.54 -13.51
CA ASP A 21 -3.82 6.99 -13.59
C ASP A 21 -4.19 7.89 -12.40
N ILE A 22 -3.49 7.71 -11.27
CA ILE A 22 -3.74 8.39 -10.01
C ILE A 22 -2.86 9.65 -9.88
N ILE A 23 -1.59 9.57 -10.29
CA ILE A 23 -0.59 10.62 -10.11
C ILE A 23 -0.31 11.27 -11.49
N PRO A 24 -0.76 12.53 -11.74
CA PRO A 24 -0.81 13.12 -13.08
C PRO A 24 0.51 13.17 -13.87
N LEU A 25 1.66 13.19 -13.18
CA LEU A 25 2.99 13.29 -13.82
C LEU A 25 3.79 11.98 -13.77
N CYS A 26 3.21 10.91 -13.22
CA CYS A 26 3.77 9.57 -13.38
C CYS A 26 3.44 9.07 -14.80
N HIS A 27 4.39 8.37 -15.41
CA HIS A 27 4.16 7.72 -16.70
C HIS A 27 3.87 6.24 -16.47
N PRO A 28 3.16 5.58 -17.41
CA PRO A 28 2.96 4.14 -17.34
C PRO A 28 4.29 3.39 -17.33
N LEU A 29 4.44 2.43 -16.40
CA LEU A 29 5.62 1.59 -16.25
C LEU A 29 5.28 0.11 -16.49
N ASN A 30 6.11 -0.58 -17.28
CA ASN A 30 6.01 -2.03 -17.48
C ASN A 30 6.75 -2.79 -16.37
N LEU A 31 6.15 -2.83 -15.18
CA LEU A 31 6.75 -3.44 -13.99
C LEU A 31 7.07 -4.93 -14.21
N SER A 32 8.24 -5.35 -13.75
CA SER A 32 8.72 -6.75 -13.84
C SER A 32 8.39 -7.56 -12.59
N GLY A 33 8.10 -6.91 -11.46
CA GLY A 33 7.71 -7.56 -10.22
C GLY A 33 7.03 -6.60 -9.26
N ILE A 34 6.05 -7.11 -8.51
CA ILE A 34 5.33 -6.39 -7.45
C ILE A 34 5.13 -7.38 -6.31
N GLU A 35 5.55 -7.01 -5.11
CA GLU A 35 5.39 -7.79 -3.90
C GLU A 35 4.87 -6.88 -2.79
N ILE A 36 3.92 -7.39 -2.01
CA ILE A 36 3.39 -6.70 -0.84
C ILE A 36 3.31 -7.71 0.29
N GLU A 37 3.96 -7.38 1.40
CA GLU A 37 4.04 -8.18 2.60
C GLU A 37 3.49 -7.40 3.79
N PHE A 38 3.01 -8.14 4.79
CA PHE A 38 2.47 -7.59 6.02
C PHE A 38 3.11 -8.26 7.22
N ASP A 39 3.61 -7.45 8.15
CA ASP A 39 3.97 -7.88 9.49
C ASP A 39 2.90 -7.41 10.46
N VAL A 40 2.33 -8.35 11.22
CA VAL A 40 1.21 -8.10 12.14
C VAL A 40 1.75 -8.09 13.55
N GLY A 41 1.87 -6.88 14.11
CA GLY A 41 2.23 -6.66 15.51
C GLY A 41 1.04 -6.78 16.44
N GLU A 42 1.24 -6.37 17.70
CA GLU A 42 0.19 -6.37 18.72
C GLU A 42 -0.87 -5.29 18.44
N ASP A 43 -0.44 -4.06 18.18
CA ASP A 43 -1.31 -2.88 17.98
C ASP A 43 -1.16 -2.23 16.59
N GLU A 44 -0.38 -2.84 15.69
CA GLU A 44 -0.11 -2.27 14.38
C GLU A 44 0.07 -3.34 13.30
N ILE A 45 -0.09 -2.93 12.03
CA ILE A 45 0.25 -3.74 10.86
C ILE A 45 1.22 -2.93 10.02
N THR A 46 2.43 -3.43 9.86
CA THR A 46 3.43 -2.85 8.97
C THR A 46 3.27 -3.48 7.57
N ALA A 47 3.04 -2.63 6.56
CA ALA A 47 2.97 -3.07 5.17
C ALA A 47 4.26 -2.67 4.43
N THR A 48 4.87 -3.61 3.72
CA THR A 48 6.02 -3.35 2.84
C THR A 48 5.64 -3.62 1.40
N CYS A 49 5.89 -2.66 0.51
CA CYS A 49 5.68 -2.83 -0.93
C CYS A 49 7.00 -2.72 -1.68
N GLU A 50 7.35 -3.77 -2.42
CA GLU A 50 8.50 -3.80 -3.32
C GLU A 50 8.01 -3.79 -4.77
N CYS A 51 8.58 -2.89 -5.57
CA CYS A 51 8.34 -2.82 -7.01
C CYS A 51 9.67 -2.98 -7.75
N ARG A 52 9.64 -3.70 -8.88
CA ARG A 52 10.79 -3.91 -9.76
C ARG A 52 10.44 -3.53 -11.20
N LEU A 53 11.40 -2.97 -11.91
CA LEU A 53 11.29 -2.61 -13.33
C LEU A 53 12.66 -2.71 -13.98
N THR A 54 12.68 -3.10 -15.26
CA THR A 54 13.83 -2.89 -16.14
C THR A 54 13.58 -1.62 -16.96
N GLY A 55 14.20 -0.50 -16.60
CA GLY A 55 13.90 0.80 -17.23
C GLY A 55 14.79 1.95 -16.78
N GLN A 56 14.58 3.13 -17.37
CA GLN A 56 15.37 4.32 -17.05
C GLN A 56 14.84 5.10 -15.83
N THR A 57 13.55 4.98 -15.54
CA THR A 57 12.84 5.60 -14.42
C THR A 57 12.84 4.68 -13.19
N GLY A 58 12.84 5.29 -12.00
CA GLY A 58 12.57 4.56 -10.76
C GLY A 58 11.10 4.15 -10.60
N VAL A 59 10.83 3.37 -9.56
CA VAL A 59 9.52 2.80 -9.23
C VAL A 59 9.06 3.16 -7.81
N GLU A 60 9.64 4.20 -7.22
CA GLU A 60 9.31 4.63 -5.86
C GLU A 60 7.85 5.08 -5.72
N MET A 61 7.29 5.70 -6.75
CA MET A 61 5.90 6.19 -6.72
C MET A 61 4.90 5.05 -6.78
N GLU A 62 5.25 3.99 -7.52
CA GLU A 62 4.50 2.76 -7.59
C GLU A 62 4.49 2.06 -6.23
N ALA A 63 5.65 1.94 -5.58
CA ALA A 63 5.76 1.34 -4.24
C ALA A 63 4.97 2.13 -3.18
N ILE A 64 5.09 3.47 -3.18
CA ILE A 64 4.34 4.34 -2.26
C ILE A 64 2.83 4.21 -2.49
N THR A 65 2.40 4.15 -3.75
CA THR A 65 0.98 4.00 -4.11
C THR A 65 0.45 2.64 -3.67
N GLY A 66 1.22 1.58 -3.91
CA GLY A 66 0.89 0.21 -3.48
C GLY A 66 0.68 0.08 -1.99
N VAL A 67 1.65 0.54 -1.19
CA VAL A 67 1.56 0.47 0.28
C VAL A 67 0.43 1.34 0.81
N SER A 68 0.22 2.54 0.25
CA SER A 68 -0.86 3.45 0.65
C SER A 68 -2.23 2.79 0.46
N VAL A 69 -2.48 2.20 -0.71
CA VAL A 69 -3.78 1.56 -0.99
C VAL A 69 -3.95 0.26 -0.21
N ALA A 70 -2.88 -0.50 0.04
CA ALA A 70 -2.94 -1.67 0.92
C ALA A 70 -3.39 -1.28 2.33
N LEU A 71 -2.79 -0.23 2.93
CA LEU A 71 -3.15 0.28 4.25
C LEU A 71 -4.59 0.85 4.29
N LEU A 72 -4.99 1.62 3.27
CA LEU A 72 -6.38 2.09 3.14
C LEU A 72 -7.38 0.93 3.05
N THR A 73 -7.00 -0.15 2.38
CA THR A 73 -7.83 -1.35 2.26
C THR A 73 -7.94 -2.10 3.59
N ILE A 74 -6.84 -2.21 4.34
CA ILE A 74 -6.87 -2.75 5.72
C ILE A 74 -7.86 -1.94 6.55
N TRP A 75 -7.76 -0.62 6.55
CA TRP A 75 -8.69 0.25 7.27
C TRP A 75 -10.13 -0.01 6.82
N ASP A 76 -10.46 -0.01 5.52
CA ASP A 76 -11.84 -0.29 5.09
C ASP A 76 -12.37 -1.64 5.60
N MET A 77 -11.49 -2.64 5.68
CA MET A 77 -11.82 -3.99 6.10
C MET A 77 -12.01 -4.14 7.61
N THR A 78 -11.38 -3.26 8.41
CA THR A 78 -11.42 -3.25 9.89
C THR A 78 -12.23 -2.10 10.49
N LYS A 79 -12.66 -1.10 9.71
CA LYS A 79 -13.35 0.12 10.19
C LYS A 79 -14.61 -0.09 11.06
N ALA A 80 -15.18 -1.29 11.07
CA ALA A 80 -16.31 -1.62 11.93
C ALA A 80 -15.88 -1.94 13.37
N VAL A 81 -14.67 -2.50 13.55
CA VAL A 81 -14.11 -2.85 14.87
C VAL A 81 -13.28 -1.71 15.46
N GLU A 82 -12.67 -0.90 14.60
CA GLU A 82 -11.85 0.26 14.96
C GLU A 82 -12.66 1.49 15.43
N LYS A 83 -13.98 1.43 15.28
CA LYS A 83 -14.88 2.56 15.45
C LYS A 83 -15.43 2.63 16.87
N ASP A 84 -15.41 3.81 17.48
CA ASP A 84 -16.01 4.04 18.80
C ASP A 84 -17.55 4.17 18.77
N GLU A 85 -18.17 4.37 19.93
CA GLU A 85 -19.62 4.53 20.07
C GLU A 85 -20.20 5.77 19.34
N ASN A 86 -19.35 6.77 19.08
CA ASN A 86 -19.70 8.02 18.37
C ASN A 86 -19.41 7.94 16.87
N GLY A 87 -18.96 6.78 16.39
CA GLY A 87 -18.64 6.55 14.99
C GLY A 87 -17.28 7.08 14.55
N GLN A 88 -16.41 7.46 15.48
CA GLN A 88 -15.07 8.02 15.25
C GLN A 88 -13.97 6.95 15.29
N TYR A 89 -12.76 7.33 14.88
CA TYR A 89 -11.55 6.50 14.90
C TYR A 89 -10.47 7.22 15.71
N PRO A 90 -10.53 7.18 17.06
CA PRO A 90 -9.63 7.97 17.91
C PRO A 90 -8.17 7.51 17.82
N ASP A 91 -7.94 6.21 17.63
CA ASP A 91 -6.62 5.60 17.68
C ASP A 91 -6.10 5.16 16.30
N THR A 92 -6.99 4.83 15.37
CA THR A 92 -6.63 4.35 14.04
C THR A 92 -5.98 5.45 13.21
N LYS A 93 -4.78 5.18 12.70
CA LYS A 93 -4.04 6.09 11.83
C LYS A 93 -3.19 5.31 10.82
N ILE A 94 -2.87 5.97 9.72
CA ILE A 94 -1.83 5.53 8.79
C ILE A 94 -0.68 6.52 8.95
N SER A 95 0.52 6.02 9.25
CA SER A 95 1.72 6.83 9.44
C SER A 95 2.92 6.22 8.73
N ASP A 96 4.03 6.97 8.73
CA ASP A 96 5.38 6.47 8.40
C ASP A 96 5.53 5.81 7.02
N ILE A 97 4.74 6.28 6.04
CA ILE A 97 4.92 5.89 4.63
C ILE A 97 6.20 6.55 4.12
N VAL A 98 7.25 5.74 3.98
CA VAL A 98 8.58 6.18 3.56
C VAL A 98 9.17 5.22 2.53
N VAL A 99 10.08 5.72 1.70
CA VAL A 99 10.90 4.87 0.83
C VAL A 99 12.04 4.28 1.67
N LEU A 100 11.96 2.99 1.98
CA LEU A 100 13.01 2.30 2.76
C LEU A 100 14.32 2.17 1.97
N LYS A 101 14.22 1.84 0.69
CA LYS A 101 15.37 1.59 -0.18
C LYS A 101 14.99 1.84 -1.64
N LYS A 102 15.91 2.43 -2.41
CA LYS A 102 15.83 2.52 -3.87
C LYS A 102 17.19 2.15 -4.46
N GLU A 103 17.21 1.12 -5.29
CA GLU A 103 18.41 0.68 -6.00
C GLU A 103 18.18 0.77 -7.51
N LYS A 104 19.25 1.13 -8.22
CA LYS A 104 19.29 1.08 -9.68
C LYS A 104 20.37 0.06 -10.04
N ILE A 105 19.94 -1.12 -10.48
CA ILE A 105 20.78 -2.21 -10.97
C ILE A 105 21.03 -2.02 -12.47
#